data_AF-A0A963Y1R8-F1
#
_entry.id   AF-A0A963Y1R8-F1
#
_cell.length_a   1.000
_cell.length_b   1.000
_cell.length_c   1.000
_cell.angle_alpha   90.00
_cell.angle_beta   90.00
_cell.angle_gamma   90.00
#
_symmetry.space_group_name_H-M   'P 1'
#
loop_
_entity.id
_entity.type
_entity.pdbx_description
1 polymer ?
#
loop_
_entity_poly.entity_id
_entity_poly.type
_entity_poly.pdbx_seq_one_letter_code
_entity_poly.pdbx_strand_id
1 'polypeptide(L)'
;MKKQLRTAPLAAVATFAFTWPALAQSLDQTINDGFASATGWFVSFIFSSFPGTSFPWIVAWLVIAATIFTVYFGLIQFRAFPHSISLVKGDYSDPNDAGEVSHFQALATALSGTVGLGNIAGVAVAVGIGGPGATFWMILAGLMGMASKFTECTLGVKYRNEYPDGTVSGGPMYYMTKGFKERGVGGGRFMAILFSTFCIGGSFGG
;
A
#
# COMPACT_ATOMS: atom_id res chain seq x y z
N MET A 1 22.42 23.43 -59.58
CA MET A 1 22.66 23.62 -58.13
C MET A 1 21.42 23.22 -57.29
N LYS A 2 21.01 21.95 -57.26
CA LYS A 2 19.81 21.49 -56.50
C LYS A 2 20.03 20.11 -55.84
N LYS A 3 21.00 19.97 -54.93
CA LYS A 3 21.23 18.68 -54.23
C LYS A 3 21.55 18.74 -52.73
N GLN A 4 21.46 19.89 -52.05
CA GLN A 4 21.89 20.01 -50.64
C GLN A 4 20.78 20.24 -49.59
N LEU A 5 19.49 20.23 -49.95
CA LEU A 5 18.41 20.64 -49.04
C LEU A 5 17.57 19.50 -48.42
N ARG A 6 17.96 18.22 -48.56
CA ARG A 6 17.13 17.07 -48.10
C ARG A 6 17.65 16.31 -46.87
N THR A 7 18.80 16.66 -46.30
CA THR A 7 19.43 15.88 -45.21
C THR A 7 19.28 16.48 -43.80
N ALA A 8 18.76 17.71 -43.67
CA ALA A 8 18.62 18.39 -42.38
C ALA A 8 17.57 17.82 -41.40
N PRO A 9 16.38 17.33 -41.82
CA PRO A 9 15.34 16.96 -40.84
C PRO A 9 15.62 15.64 -40.11
N LEU A 10 16.44 14.74 -40.67
CA LEU A 10 16.78 13.46 -40.03
C LEU A 10 17.81 13.59 -38.91
N ALA A 11 18.77 14.52 -39.03
CA ALA A 11 19.78 14.77 -38.00
C ALA A 11 19.20 15.50 -36.77
N ALA A 12 18.23 16.39 -36.97
CA ALA A 12 17.51 17.06 -35.88
C ALA A 12 16.60 16.09 -35.12
N VAL A 13 15.90 15.20 -35.81
CA VAL A 13 15.06 14.17 -35.17
C VAL A 13 15.91 13.14 -34.41
N ALA A 14 17.09 12.77 -34.92
CA ALA A 14 18.02 11.89 -34.22
C ALA A 14 18.61 12.54 -32.95
N THR A 15 18.98 13.81 -33.00
CA THR A 15 19.52 14.53 -31.82
C THR A 15 18.48 14.77 -30.73
N PHE A 16 17.20 14.97 -31.10
CA PHE A 16 16.09 14.97 -30.13
C PHE A 16 15.84 13.58 -29.50
N ALA A 17 16.02 12.49 -30.27
CA ALA A 17 15.84 11.13 -29.75
C ALA A 17 16.96 10.69 -28.79
N PHE A 18 18.18 11.22 -28.93
CA PHE A 18 19.33 10.88 -28.07
C PHE A 18 19.47 11.77 -26.82
N THR A 19 18.80 12.92 -26.76
CA THR A 19 18.87 13.85 -25.61
C THR A 19 17.73 13.66 -24.60
N TRP A 20 16.61 13.05 -25.01
CA TRP A 20 15.50 12.71 -24.12
C TRP A 20 15.86 11.74 -22.98
N PRO A 21 16.65 10.67 -23.20
CA PRO A 21 17.02 9.75 -22.13
C PRO A 21 17.91 10.43 -21.08
N ALA A 22 18.83 11.31 -21.50
CA ALA A 22 19.77 11.98 -20.61
C ALA A 22 19.09 13.10 -19.76
N LEU A 23 18.12 13.81 -20.33
CA LEU A 23 17.32 14.77 -19.58
C LEU A 23 16.37 14.07 -18.59
N ALA A 24 15.73 12.96 -18.99
CA ALA A 24 14.89 12.17 -18.09
C ALA A 24 15.70 11.61 -16.92
N GLN A 25 16.87 11.02 -17.20
CA GLN A 25 17.73 10.45 -16.17
C GLN A 25 18.30 11.51 -15.19
N SER A 26 18.52 12.75 -15.64
CA SER A 26 18.95 13.85 -14.75
C SER A 26 17.80 14.44 -13.92
N LEU A 27 16.58 14.48 -14.46
CA LEU A 27 15.37 14.82 -13.69
C LEU A 27 15.05 13.76 -12.64
N ASP A 28 15.13 12.48 -13.00
CA ASP A 28 14.93 11.35 -12.09
C ASP A 28 15.95 11.39 -10.93
N GLN A 29 17.22 11.66 -11.24
CA GLN A 29 18.27 11.83 -10.24
C GLN A 29 17.96 12.99 -9.28
N THR A 30 17.54 14.15 -9.81
CA THR A 30 17.21 15.35 -9.02
C THR A 30 16.00 15.11 -8.12
N ILE A 31 14.97 14.43 -8.64
CA ILE A 31 13.77 14.04 -7.87
C ILE A 31 14.16 13.05 -6.76
N ASN A 32 14.97 12.05 -7.10
CA ASN A 32 15.42 11.04 -6.14
C ASN A 32 16.28 11.66 -5.03
N ASP A 33 17.19 12.57 -5.37
CA ASP A 33 18.03 13.26 -4.39
C ASP A 33 17.20 14.21 -3.50
N GLY A 34 16.21 14.91 -4.09
CA GLY A 34 15.26 15.73 -3.35
C GLY A 34 14.38 14.91 -2.39
N PHE A 35 13.87 13.78 -2.86
CA PHE A 35 13.07 12.85 -2.06
C PHE A 35 13.90 12.20 -0.95
N ALA A 36 15.13 11.77 -1.26
CA ALA A 36 16.07 11.18 -0.30
C ALA A 36 16.50 12.19 0.76
N SER A 37 16.70 13.46 0.40
CA SER A 37 16.99 14.52 1.37
C SER A 37 15.83 14.76 2.34
N ALA A 38 14.60 14.77 1.83
CA ALA A 38 13.40 15.03 2.65
C ALA A 38 13.00 13.84 3.55
N THR A 39 13.11 12.61 3.04
CA THR A 39 12.57 11.40 3.69
C THR A 39 13.64 10.45 4.22
N GLY A 40 14.90 10.62 3.83
CA GLY A 40 15.98 9.67 4.12
C GLY A 40 16.23 9.48 5.62
N TRP A 41 16.08 10.53 6.43
CA TRP A 41 16.18 10.42 7.89
C TRP A 41 15.10 9.50 8.48
N PHE A 42 13.87 9.58 7.96
CA PHE A 42 12.74 8.77 8.39
C PHE A 42 12.88 7.33 7.90
N VAL A 43 13.22 7.14 6.62
CA VAL A 43 13.46 5.82 6.00
C VAL A 43 14.59 5.09 6.74
N SER A 44 15.70 5.77 7.00
CA SER A 44 16.83 5.20 7.74
C SER A 44 16.45 4.85 9.19
N PHE A 45 15.61 5.68 9.82
CA PHE A 45 15.11 5.39 11.15
C PHE A 45 14.23 4.13 11.16
N ILE A 46 13.21 4.04 10.30
CA ILE A 46 12.28 2.89 10.30
C ILE A 46 12.95 1.58 9.87
N PHE A 47 13.91 1.63 8.94
CA PHE A 47 14.63 0.45 8.47
C PHE A 47 15.93 0.19 9.23
N SER A 48 16.19 0.91 10.33
CA SER A 48 17.35 0.62 11.17
C SER A 48 17.28 -0.81 11.72
N SER A 49 18.43 -1.45 11.81
CA SER A 49 18.51 -2.83 12.31
C SER A 49 18.60 -2.85 13.82
N PHE A 50 18.09 -3.92 14.44
CA PHE A 50 18.32 -4.14 15.87
C PHE A 50 19.82 -4.24 16.17
N PRO A 51 20.32 -3.63 17.26
CA PRO A 51 21.74 -3.69 17.62
C PRO A 51 22.25 -5.13 17.63
N GLY A 52 23.24 -5.44 16.77
CA GLY A 52 23.83 -6.78 16.65
C GLY A 52 23.13 -7.73 15.66
N THR A 53 22.12 -7.29 14.91
CA THR A 53 21.48 -8.09 13.86
C THR A 53 21.27 -7.29 12.58
N SER A 54 21.06 -7.95 11.44
CA SER A 54 20.61 -7.33 10.19
C SER A 54 19.09 -7.20 10.08
N PHE A 55 18.35 -7.52 11.16
CA PHE A 55 16.90 -7.55 11.15
C PHE A 55 16.31 -6.16 11.38
N PRO A 56 15.52 -5.60 10.44
CA PRO A 56 14.94 -4.27 10.60
C PRO A 56 13.90 -4.25 11.73
N TRP A 57 13.95 -3.25 12.60
CA TRP A 57 13.05 -3.21 13.75
C TRP A 57 11.58 -3.03 13.36
N ILE A 58 11.29 -2.32 12.26
CA ILE A 58 9.93 -2.18 11.74
C ILE A 58 9.30 -3.52 11.37
N VAL A 59 10.09 -4.45 10.82
CA VAL A 59 9.60 -5.80 10.49
C VAL A 59 9.24 -6.55 11.77
N ALA A 60 10.09 -6.45 12.81
CA ALA A 60 9.79 -7.00 14.12
C ALA A 60 8.46 -6.47 14.68
N TRP A 61 8.27 -5.15 14.62
CA TRP A 61 7.07 -4.48 15.09
C TRP A 61 5.80 -4.97 14.37
N LEU A 62 5.86 -5.08 13.04
CA LEU A 62 4.75 -5.58 12.23
C LEU A 62 4.41 -7.04 12.55
N VAL A 63 5.43 -7.90 12.70
CA VAL A 63 5.24 -9.32 13.05
C VAL A 63 4.61 -9.46 14.44
N ILE A 64 5.06 -8.68 15.43
CA ILE A 64 4.49 -8.69 16.80
C ILE A 64 3.03 -8.25 16.76
N ALA A 65 2.71 -7.12 16.12
CA ALA A 65 1.35 -6.63 16.00
C ALA A 65 0.43 -7.65 15.30
N ALA A 66 0.88 -8.23 14.19
CA ALA A 66 0.14 -9.26 13.46
C ALA A 66 -0.06 -10.54 14.29
N THR A 67 0.92 -10.94 15.10
CA THR A 67 0.79 -12.05 16.04
C THR A 67 -0.28 -11.75 17.09
N ILE A 68 -0.25 -10.56 17.69
CA ILE A 68 -1.25 -10.15 18.69
C ILE A 68 -2.65 -10.17 18.08
N PHE A 69 -2.86 -9.59 16.91
CA PHE A 69 -4.17 -9.61 16.25
C PHE A 69 -4.60 -11.03 15.89
N THR A 70 -3.67 -11.85 15.39
CA THR A 70 -3.94 -13.25 15.06
C THR A 70 -4.41 -14.03 16.28
N VAL A 71 -3.74 -13.88 17.43
CA VAL A 71 -4.12 -14.60 18.67
C VAL A 71 -5.41 -14.02 19.25
N TYR A 72 -5.54 -12.69 19.31
CA TYR A 72 -6.69 -11.98 19.87
C TYR A 72 -8.00 -12.34 19.14
N PHE A 73 -7.98 -12.37 17.80
CA PHE A 73 -9.13 -12.77 16.99
C PHE A 73 -9.25 -14.29 16.80
N GLY A 74 -8.39 -15.08 17.45
CA GLY A 74 -8.44 -16.53 17.46
C GLY A 74 -8.22 -17.15 16.08
N LEU A 75 -7.12 -16.80 15.40
CA LEU A 75 -6.77 -17.34 14.07
C LEU A 75 -7.87 -17.10 13.03
N ILE A 76 -8.43 -15.89 13.02
CA ILE A 76 -9.54 -15.49 12.16
C ILE A 76 -9.27 -15.73 10.68
N GLN A 77 -8.00 -15.63 10.25
CA GLN A 77 -7.59 -15.88 8.87
C GLN A 77 -7.92 -17.29 8.37
N PHE A 78 -8.00 -18.30 9.26
CA PHE A 78 -8.42 -19.65 8.89
C PHE A 78 -9.92 -19.86 9.09
N ARG A 79 -10.49 -19.30 10.17
CA ARG A 79 -11.92 -19.48 10.52
C ARG A 79 -12.87 -18.75 9.57
N ALA A 80 -12.54 -17.52 9.20
CA ALA A 80 -13.38 -16.67 8.36
C ALA A 80 -13.16 -16.90 6.87
N PHE A 81 -12.15 -17.68 6.46
CA PHE A 81 -11.85 -17.92 5.05
C PHE A 81 -13.05 -18.52 4.28
N PRO A 82 -13.73 -19.58 4.75
CA PRO A 82 -14.91 -20.11 4.05
C PRO A 82 -16.05 -19.09 3.94
N HIS A 83 -16.29 -18.32 5.00
CA HIS A 83 -17.32 -17.28 5.02
C HIS A 83 -17.01 -16.16 4.02
N SER A 84 -15.73 -15.75 3.92
CA SER A 84 -15.30 -14.74 2.94
C SER A 84 -15.55 -15.17 1.49
N ILE A 85 -15.38 -16.45 1.17
CA ILE A 85 -15.70 -16.97 -0.17
C ILE A 85 -17.20 -16.89 -0.45
N SER A 86 -18.06 -17.22 0.51
CA SER A 86 -19.51 -17.08 0.34
C SER A 86 -19.96 -15.62 0.19
N LEU A 87 -19.33 -14.68 0.92
CA LEU A 87 -19.59 -13.25 0.75
C LEU A 87 -19.26 -12.79 -0.68
N VAL A 88 -18.10 -13.18 -1.20
CA VAL A 88 -17.64 -12.78 -2.54
C VAL A 88 -18.46 -13.43 -3.65
N LYS A 89 -18.95 -14.66 -3.45
CA LYS A 89 -19.90 -15.33 -4.36
C LYS A 89 -21.28 -14.68 -4.39
N GLY A 90 -21.61 -13.87 -3.37
CA GLY A 90 -22.89 -13.20 -3.26
C GLY A 90 -23.96 -13.99 -2.52
N ASP A 91 -23.61 -15.10 -1.85
CA ASP A 91 -24.54 -15.91 -1.05
C ASP A 91 -25.19 -15.09 0.10
N TYR A 92 -24.56 -13.97 0.46
CA TYR A 92 -24.95 -13.05 1.53
C TYR A 92 -25.16 -11.60 1.02
N SER A 93 -25.38 -11.40 -0.28
CA SER A 93 -25.65 -10.05 -0.82
C SER A 93 -27.13 -9.71 -0.71
N ASP A 94 -27.51 -8.74 0.12
CA ASP A 94 -28.86 -8.16 0.14
C ASP A 94 -28.90 -6.85 -0.68
N PRO A 95 -29.83 -6.68 -1.64
CA PRO A 95 -30.02 -5.42 -2.36
C PRO A 95 -30.34 -4.20 -1.48
N ASN A 96 -30.79 -4.43 -0.24
CA ASN A 96 -31.12 -3.37 0.72
C ASN A 96 -29.96 -3.03 1.67
N ASP A 97 -28.83 -3.74 1.60
CA ASP A 97 -27.67 -3.44 2.42
C ASP A 97 -27.01 -2.12 1.99
N ALA A 98 -26.62 -1.32 2.99
CA ALA A 98 -25.96 -0.05 2.75
C ALA A 98 -24.54 -0.25 2.17
N GLY A 99 -24.35 0.14 0.90
CA GLY A 99 -23.06 0.14 0.21
C GLY A 99 -23.18 0.52 -1.26
N GLU A 100 -22.17 1.22 -1.81
CA GLU A 100 -22.17 1.68 -3.20
C GLU A 100 -21.74 0.58 -4.20
N VAL A 101 -21.00 -0.42 -3.72
CA VAL A 101 -20.34 -1.44 -4.53
C VAL A 101 -20.62 -2.83 -3.98
N SER A 102 -20.70 -3.82 -4.86
CA SER A 102 -20.86 -5.22 -4.44
C SER A 102 -19.61 -5.73 -3.70
N HIS A 103 -19.77 -6.78 -2.90
CA HIS A 103 -18.64 -7.45 -2.22
C HIS A 103 -17.50 -7.83 -3.18
N PHE A 104 -17.83 -8.33 -4.37
CA PHE A 104 -16.83 -8.66 -5.39
C PHE A 104 -16.15 -7.41 -5.97
N GLN A 105 -16.90 -6.33 -6.24
CA GLN A 105 -16.33 -5.07 -6.73
C GLN A 105 -15.38 -4.46 -5.69
N ALA A 106 -15.79 -4.42 -4.42
CA ALA A 106 -14.93 -3.95 -3.32
C ALA A 106 -13.63 -4.76 -3.22
N LEU A 107 -13.73 -6.10 -3.33
CA LEU A 107 -12.55 -6.98 -3.37
C LEU A 107 -11.66 -6.69 -4.58
N ALA A 108 -12.25 -6.57 -5.78
CA ALA A 108 -11.52 -6.32 -7.01
C ALA A 108 -10.78 -4.98 -6.97
N THR A 109 -11.41 -3.92 -6.44
CA THR A 109 -10.77 -2.61 -6.24
C THR A 109 -9.60 -2.71 -5.26
N ALA A 110 -9.78 -3.40 -4.13
CA ALA A 110 -8.71 -3.58 -3.15
C ALA A 110 -7.53 -4.41 -3.70
N LEU A 111 -7.81 -5.48 -4.45
CA LEU A 111 -6.79 -6.30 -5.10
C LEU A 111 -6.06 -5.54 -6.20
N SER A 112 -6.78 -4.75 -7.01
CA SER A 112 -6.18 -3.90 -8.03
C SER A 112 -5.18 -2.89 -7.44
N GLY A 113 -5.47 -2.36 -6.24
CA GLY A 113 -4.57 -1.42 -5.57
C GLY A 113 -3.35 -2.07 -4.89
N THR A 114 -3.39 -3.39 -4.69
CA THR A 114 -2.35 -4.11 -3.91
C THR A 114 -1.54 -5.08 -4.75
N VAL A 115 -2.06 -5.58 -5.88
CA VAL A 115 -1.38 -6.50 -6.79
C VAL A 115 -0.89 -5.72 -8.01
N GLY A 116 0.42 -5.58 -8.14
CA GLY A 116 1.06 -4.90 -9.27
C GLY A 116 2.38 -5.52 -9.70
N LEU A 117 2.97 -4.97 -10.76
CA LEU A 117 4.30 -5.37 -11.26
C LEU A 117 5.37 -5.32 -10.16
N GLY A 118 5.27 -4.33 -9.25
CA GLY A 118 6.17 -4.19 -8.11
C GLY A 118 6.17 -5.41 -7.17
N ASN A 119 5.02 -6.08 -6.97
CA ASN A 119 4.97 -7.28 -6.14
C ASN A 119 5.64 -8.47 -6.83
N ILE A 120 5.49 -8.61 -8.15
CA ILE A 120 6.10 -9.69 -8.92
C ILE A 120 7.63 -9.50 -8.96
N ALA A 121 8.08 -8.29 -9.30
CA ALA A 121 9.51 -7.95 -9.31
C ALA A 121 10.13 -8.03 -7.91
N GLY A 122 9.41 -7.55 -6.88
CA GLY A 122 9.85 -7.60 -5.49
C GLY A 122 10.02 -9.04 -4.98
N VAL A 123 9.12 -9.95 -5.34
CA VAL A 123 9.27 -11.39 -5.04
C VAL A 123 10.51 -11.95 -5.74
N ALA A 124 10.73 -11.61 -7.02
CA ALA A 124 11.89 -12.09 -7.75
C ALA A 124 13.22 -11.63 -7.12
N VAL A 125 13.29 -10.36 -6.70
CA VAL A 125 14.47 -9.81 -5.99
C VAL A 125 14.63 -10.47 -4.62
N ALA A 126 13.55 -10.63 -3.86
CA ALA A 126 13.58 -11.24 -2.52
C ALA A 126 14.06 -12.69 -2.56
N VAL A 127 13.58 -13.48 -3.53
CA VAL A 127 14.05 -14.87 -3.73
C VAL A 127 15.46 -14.91 -4.29
N GLY A 128 15.82 -13.98 -5.18
CA GLY A 128 17.17 -13.88 -5.74
C GLY A 128 18.24 -13.62 -4.68
N ILE A 129 17.95 -12.75 -3.70
CA ILE A 129 18.88 -12.41 -2.61
C ILE A 129 18.76 -13.39 -1.44
N GLY A 130 17.53 -13.76 -1.06
CA GLY A 130 17.25 -14.59 0.13
C GLY A 130 17.27 -16.10 -0.10
N GLY A 131 17.42 -16.54 -1.35
CA GLY A 131 17.40 -17.96 -1.72
C GLY A 131 16.00 -18.60 -1.66
N PRO A 132 15.91 -19.93 -1.87
CA PRO A 132 14.63 -20.64 -1.98
C PRO A 132 13.81 -20.61 -0.67
N GLY A 133 14.45 -20.38 0.48
CA GLY A 133 13.76 -20.25 1.77
C GLY A 133 12.94 -18.96 1.92
N ALA A 134 13.22 -17.93 1.11
CA ALA A 134 12.51 -16.65 1.19
C ALA A 134 11.01 -16.80 0.93
N THR A 135 10.63 -17.66 -0.03
CA THR A 135 9.22 -17.88 -0.38
C THR A 135 8.40 -18.40 0.80
N PHE A 136 8.95 -19.32 1.59
CA PHE A 136 8.29 -19.84 2.79
C PHE A 136 7.97 -18.72 3.79
N TRP A 137 8.96 -17.85 4.06
CA TRP A 137 8.78 -16.72 4.97
C TRP A 137 7.83 -15.65 4.43
N MET A 138 7.81 -15.42 3.12
CA MET A 138 6.85 -14.51 2.48
C MET A 138 5.41 -15.00 2.63
N ILE A 139 5.16 -16.30 2.47
CA ILE A 139 3.84 -16.90 2.70
C ILE A 139 3.43 -16.71 4.16
N LEU A 140 4.34 -17.01 5.11
CA LEU A 140 4.04 -16.87 6.54
C LEU A 140 3.74 -15.41 6.92
N ALA A 141 4.53 -14.45 6.43
CA ALA A 141 4.30 -13.04 6.64
C ALA A 141 2.96 -12.58 6.03
N GLY A 142 2.60 -13.09 4.85
CA GLY A 142 1.30 -12.85 4.22
C GLY A 142 0.13 -13.38 5.05
N LEU A 143 0.25 -14.60 5.59
CA LEU A 143 -0.74 -15.20 6.48
C LEU A 143 -0.97 -14.36 7.74
N MET A 144 0.11 -13.86 8.36
CA MET A 144 0.03 -12.98 9.52
C MET A 144 -0.57 -11.61 9.16
N GLY A 145 -0.21 -11.07 7.99
CA GLY A 145 -0.74 -9.81 7.48
C GLY A 145 -2.26 -9.79 7.27
N MET A 146 -2.87 -10.94 6.95
CA MET A 146 -4.33 -11.06 6.79
C MET A 146 -5.09 -10.67 8.07
N ALA A 147 -4.61 -11.07 9.24
CA ALA A 147 -5.27 -10.71 10.51
C ALA A 147 -5.19 -9.21 10.79
N SER A 148 -4.05 -8.58 10.49
CA SER A 148 -3.88 -7.13 10.59
C SER A 148 -4.83 -6.38 9.65
N LYS A 149 -4.90 -6.81 8.37
CA LYS A 149 -5.81 -6.21 7.39
C LYS A 149 -7.27 -6.43 7.73
N PHE A 150 -7.64 -7.60 8.22
CA PHE A 150 -8.99 -7.87 8.72
C PHE A 150 -9.38 -6.88 9.83
N THR A 151 -8.48 -6.64 10.79
CA THR A 151 -8.71 -5.69 11.89
C THR A 151 -8.91 -4.26 11.36
N GLU A 152 -8.06 -3.82 10.44
CA GLU A 152 -8.14 -2.51 9.81
C GLU A 152 -9.46 -2.31 9.05
N CYS A 153 -9.84 -3.27 8.19
CA CYS A 153 -11.07 -3.22 7.41
C CYS A 153 -12.30 -3.25 8.32
N THR A 154 -12.30 -4.09 9.37
CA THR A 154 -13.41 -4.18 10.33
C THR A 154 -13.62 -2.84 11.03
N LEU A 155 -12.56 -2.18 11.48
CA LEU A 155 -12.64 -0.83 12.06
C LEU A 155 -13.08 0.20 11.01
N GLY A 156 -12.60 0.09 9.78
CA GLY A 156 -12.99 0.96 8.67
C GLY A 156 -14.49 0.92 8.38
N VAL A 157 -15.10 -0.27 8.40
CA VAL A 157 -16.54 -0.45 8.22
C VAL A 157 -17.32 -0.01 9.46
N LYS A 158 -16.87 -0.38 10.67
CA LYS A 158 -17.52 0.01 11.93
C LYS A 158 -17.64 1.53 12.11
N TYR A 159 -16.62 2.27 11.67
CA TYR A 159 -16.56 3.73 11.83
C TYR A 159 -16.84 4.50 10.54
N ARG A 160 -17.38 3.87 9.49
CA ARG A 160 -17.70 4.55 8.24
C ARG A 160 -18.75 5.67 8.43
N ASN A 161 -18.71 6.65 7.55
CA ASN A 161 -19.74 7.68 7.39
C ASN A 161 -20.63 7.29 6.22
N GLU A 162 -21.93 7.40 6.40
CA GLU A 162 -22.93 7.33 5.34
C GLU A 162 -23.49 8.74 5.20
N TYR A 163 -23.34 9.31 4.02
CA TYR A 163 -23.76 10.67 3.73
C TYR A 163 -25.19 10.71 3.16
N PRO A 164 -25.90 11.85 3.24
CA PRO A 164 -27.28 11.96 2.76
C PRO A 164 -27.46 11.72 1.26
N ASP A 165 -26.39 11.83 0.48
CA ASP A 165 -26.33 11.55 -0.96
C ASP A 165 -26.14 10.05 -1.28
N GLY A 166 -26.10 9.20 -0.25
CA GLY A 166 -25.86 7.76 -0.37
C GLY A 166 -24.37 7.40 -0.45
N THR A 167 -23.46 8.38 -0.40
CA THR A 167 -22.03 8.09 -0.46
C THR A 167 -21.50 7.56 0.86
N VAL A 168 -20.50 6.67 0.80
CA VAL A 168 -19.92 6.01 1.98
C VAL A 168 -18.42 6.28 2.04
N SER A 169 -17.94 6.79 3.17
CA SER A 169 -16.51 7.00 3.41
C SER A 169 -16.05 6.34 4.71
N GLY A 170 -15.05 5.48 4.62
CA GLY A 170 -14.46 4.76 5.75
C GLY A 170 -12.94 4.68 5.63
N GLY A 171 -12.29 4.22 6.70
CA GLY A 171 -10.84 4.03 6.74
C GLY A 171 -10.15 4.60 7.99
N PRO A 172 -8.81 4.59 8.00
CA PRO A 172 -8.01 4.96 9.17
C PRO A 172 -8.26 6.36 9.71
N MET A 173 -8.40 7.34 8.83
CA MET A 173 -8.76 8.71 9.17
C MET A 173 -10.08 8.80 9.98
N TYR A 174 -11.05 7.93 9.67
CA TYR A 174 -12.35 7.93 10.34
C TYR A 174 -12.34 7.15 11.66
N TYR A 175 -11.74 5.95 11.71
CA TYR A 175 -11.69 5.20 12.97
C TYR A 175 -10.72 5.82 13.98
N MET A 176 -9.67 6.53 13.54
CA MET A 176 -8.80 7.25 14.48
C MET A 176 -9.48 8.47 15.07
N THR A 177 -10.30 9.21 14.32
CA THR A 177 -11.05 10.36 14.86
C THR A 177 -12.20 9.92 15.76
N LYS A 178 -13.03 8.98 15.29
CA LYS A 178 -14.22 8.52 16.02
C LYS A 178 -13.87 7.55 17.14
N GLY A 179 -13.02 6.55 16.87
CA GLY A 179 -12.64 5.54 17.86
C GLY A 179 -11.84 6.10 19.04
N PHE A 180 -10.97 7.09 18.81
CA PHE A 180 -10.28 7.76 19.93
C PHE A 180 -11.25 8.61 20.75
N LYS A 181 -12.18 9.31 20.09
CA LYS A 181 -13.22 10.09 20.76
C LYS A 181 -14.11 9.21 21.64
N GLU A 182 -14.52 8.03 21.15
CA GLU A 182 -15.29 7.06 21.94
C GLU A 182 -14.52 6.50 23.14
N ARG A 183 -13.21 6.31 23.01
CA ARG A 183 -12.35 5.84 24.10
C ARG A 183 -11.92 6.95 25.06
N GLY A 184 -12.35 8.20 24.84
CA GLY A 184 -11.96 9.35 25.65
C GLY A 184 -10.48 9.75 25.51
N VAL A 185 -9.81 9.27 24.45
CA VAL A 185 -8.39 9.55 24.21
C VAL A 185 -8.28 10.73 23.23
N GLY A 186 -7.49 11.74 23.59
CA GLY A 186 -7.21 12.87 22.71
C GLY A 186 -6.31 12.51 21.52
N GLY A 187 -6.23 13.39 20.53
CA GLY A 187 -5.24 13.30 19.45
C GLY A 187 -5.66 12.53 18.19
N GLY A 188 -6.82 11.86 18.19
CA GLY A 188 -7.31 11.12 17.01
C GLY A 188 -7.37 11.93 15.70
N ARG A 189 -7.72 13.23 15.81
CA ARG A 189 -7.74 14.16 14.65
C ARG A 189 -6.35 14.49 14.13
N PHE A 190 -5.36 14.65 15.02
CA PHE A 190 -3.98 14.91 14.62
C PHE A 190 -3.40 13.70 13.88
N MET A 191 -3.59 12.49 14.42
CA MET A 191 -3.17 11.25 13.77
C MET A 191 -3.85 11.04 12.42
N ALA A 192 -5.14 11.38 12.29
CA ALA A 192 -5.87 11.30 11.02
C ALA A 192 -5.29 12.23 9.95
N ILE A 193 -4.98 13.47 10.31
CA ILE A 193 -4.35 14.42 9.39
C ILE A 193 -2.98 13.91 8.96
N LEU A 194 -2.15 13.47 9.93
CA LEU A 194 -0.81 12.94 9.64
C LEU A 194 -0.85 11.74 8.70
N PHE A 195 -1.74 10.78 8.98
CA PHE A 195 -1.94 9.60 8.13
C PHE A 195 -2.37 9.99 6.72
N SER A 196 -3.36 10.89 6.59
CA SER A 196 -3.82 11.35 5.28
C SER A 196 -2.72 12.06 4.48
N THR A 197 -1.92 12.92 5.13
CA THR A 197 -0.78 13.59 4.46
C THR A 197 0.25 12.58 3.97
N PHE A 198 0.59 11.56 4.77
CA PHE A 198 1.52 10.51 4.35
C PHE A 198 0.95 9.60 3.26
N CYS A 199 -0.35 9.29 3.28
CA CYS A 199 -0.98 8.55 2.19
C CYS A 199 -0.96 9.33 0.88
N ILE A 200 -1.23 10.64 0.91
CA ILE A 200 -1.12 11.51 -0.26
C ILE A 200 0.32 11.49 -0.77
N GLY A 201 1.31 11.71 0.10
CA GLY A 201 2.73 11.66 -0.28
C GLY A 201 3.14 10.30 -0.86
N GLY A 202 2.71 9.20 -0.25
CA GLY A 202 2.99 7.84 -0.72
C GLY A 202 2.36 7.52 -2.07
N SER A 203 1.22 8.12 -2.41
CA SER A 203 0.57 7.91 -3.72
C SER A 203 1.38 8.44 -4.91
N PHE A 204 2.33 9.35 -4.68
CA PHE A 204 3.23 9.86 -5.71
C PHE A 204 4.51 9.03 -5.90
N GLY A 205 4.79 8.09 -4.99
CA GLY A 205 6.01 7.25 -5.03
C GLY A 205 5.79 5.86 -5.62
N GLY A 206 4.66 5.63 -6.29
CA GLY A 206 4.30 4.37 -6.94
C GLY A 206 4.74 4.29 -8.41
#